data_AF-A0A955YQ81-F1
#
_entry.id   AF-A0A955YQ81-F1
#
_cell.length_a   1.000
_cell.length_b   1.000
_cell.length_c   1.000
_cell.angle_alpha   90.00
_cell.angle_beta   90.00
_cell.angle_gamma   90.00
#
_symmetry.space_group_name_H-M   'P 1'
#
loop_
_entity.id
_entity.type
_entity.pdbx_description
1 polymer ?
#
loop_
_entity_poly.entity_id
_entity_poly.type
_entity_poly.pdbx_seq_one_letter_code
_entity_poly.pdbx_strand_id
1 'polypeptide(L)'
;MHFEAITQLPTAWTMASGRFGVHLFEGALTVDDMVGMQQRGDVWYAANPGRLVELVVIYPSDSRMSGEERRKMVELMKNGDSRRDASSTVILAEGLVASLQRSILTGLLMLAPPPHPAKICAGVAPAVDFLAPFAQALRTTVTLAGVNQLQRAFEARPGRLVASA
;
A
#
# COMPACT_ATOMS: atom_id res chain seq x y z
N MET A 1 -9.84 15.86 0.76
CA MET A 1 -9.42 14.67 1.52
C MET A 1 -8.29 15.09 2.44
N HIS A 2 -8.29 14.68 3.70
CA HIS A 2 -7.19 14.98 4.62
C HIS A 2 -6.63 13.66 5.14
N PHE A 3 -5.34 13.43 4.89
CA PHE A 3 -4.65 12.21 5.27
C PHE A 3 -3.87 12.45 6.56
N GLU A 4 -4.22 11.69 7.60
CA GLU A 4 -3.46 11.59 8.83
C GLU A 4 -2.30 10.60 8.66
N ALA A 5 -1.14 10.92 9.23
CA ALA A 5 0.02 10.06 9.22
C ALA A 5 -0.06 8.97 10.30
N ILE A 6 -0.01 7.71 9.89
CA ILE A 6 0.15 6.57 10.80
C ILE A 6 1.62 6.18 10.88
N THR A 7 2.32 6.19 9.75
CA THR A 7 3.76 5.95 9.68
C THR A 7 4.38 6.82 8.60
N GLN A 8 5.51 7.45 8.92
CA GLN A 8 6.33 8.18 7.95
C GLN A 8 7.80 7.79 8.16
N LEU A 9 8.24 6.78 7.42
CA LEU A 9 9.64 6.39 7.31
C LEU A 9 10.26 6.99 6.05
N PRO A 10 11.60 7.03 5.95
CA PRO A 10 12.26 7.44 4.72
C PRO A 10 11.82 6.64 3.50
N THR A 11 11.48 5.36 3.61
CA THR A 11 11.14 4.46 2.49
C THR A 11 9.67 4.02 2.46
N ALA A 12 8.90 4.30 3.52
CA ALA A 12 7.53 3.83 3.63
C ALA A 12 6.62 4.80 4.38
N TRP A 13 5.53 5.24 3.75
CA TRP A 13 4.48 6.03 4.39
C TRP A 13 3.19 5.22 4.44
N THR A 14 2.53 5.25 5.59
CA THR A 14 1.16 4.76 5.77
C THR A 14 0.31 5.92 6.28
N MET A 15 -0.73 6.25 5.53
CA MET A 15 -1.63 7.37 5.81
C MET A 15 -3.08 6.91 5.77
N ALA A 16 -3.96 7.58 6.49
CA ALA A 16 -5.40 7.29 6.46
C ALA A 16 -6.26 8.55 6.37
N SER A 17 -7.37 8.45 5.64
CA SER A 17 -8.45 9.44 5.63
C SER A 17 -9.77 8.71 5.89
N GLY A 18 -10.26 8.79 7.13
CA GLY A 18 -11.43 8.00 7.56
C GLY A 18 -11.13 6.51 7.46
N ARG A 19 -11.89 5.78 6.62
CA ARG A 19 -11.72 4.33 6.39
C ARG A 19 -10.92 3.96 5.15
N PHE A 20 -10.17 4.92 4.60
CA PHE A 20 -9.33 4.72 3.43
C PHE A 20 -7.85 4.87 3.79
N GLY A 21 -7.10 3.77 3.69
CA GLY A 21 -5.66 3.72 3.93
C GLY A 21 -4.87 3.82 2.63
N VAL A 22 -3.76 4.54 2.64
CA VAL A 22 -2.80 4.60 1.54
C VAL A 22 -1.41 4.25 2.07
N HIS A 23 -0.78 3.27 1.44
CA HIS A 23 0.58 2.84 1.72
C HIS A 23 1.46 3.16 0.52
N LEU A 24 2.54 3.92 0.74
CA LEU A 24 3.52 4.24 -0.28
C LEU A 24 4.86 3.60 0.11
N PHE A 25 5.45 2.82 -0.79
CA PHE A 25 6.68 2.09 -0.55
C PHE A 25 7.70 2.35 -1.65
N GLU A 26 8.94 2.63 -1.28
CA GLU A 26 10.08 2.63 -2.20
C GLU A 26 11.33 2.10 -1.47
N GLY A 27 12.30 1.56 -2.21
CA GLY A 27 13.58 1.17 -1.59
C GLY A 27 13.49 -0.03 -0.65
N ALA A 28 14.43 -0.07 0.30
CA ALA A 28 14.57 -1.15 1.27
C ALA A 28 13.72 -0.90 2.53
N LEU A 29 13.23 -1.99 3.11
CA LEU A 29 12.58 -2.01 4.41
C LEU A 29 13.23 -3.09 5.27
N THR A 30 13.79 -2.65 6.39
CA THR A 30 14.38 -3.56 7.37
C THR A 30 13.29 -4.24 8.21
N VAL A 31 13.67 -5.29 8.93
CA VAL A 31 12.78 -5.94 9.90
C VAL A 31 12.33 -4.94 10.97
N ASP A 32 13.23 -4.08 11.45
CA ASP A 32 12.92 -3.08 12.49
C ASP A 32 11.94 -2.02 11.97
N ASP A 33 12.09 -1.59 10.72
CA ASP A 33 11.11 -0.69 10.07
C ASP A 33 9.72 -1.31 10.07
N MET A 34 9.61 -2.58 9.68
CA MET A 34 8.35 -3.32 9.62
C MET A 34 7.75 -3.57 11.01
N VAL A 35 8.57 -3.84 12.03
CA VAL A 35 8.12 -3.95 13.42
C VAL A 35 7.56 -2.61 13.90
N GLY A 36 8.26 -1.51 13.65
CA GLY A 36 7.79 -0.17 14.00
C GLY A 36 6.51 0.21 13.26
N MET A 37 6.38 -0.14 11.98
CA MET A 37 5.14 0.02 11.21
C MET A 37 3.98 -0.74 11.83
N GLN A 38 4.20 -2.01 12.21
CA GLN A 38 3.16 -2.84 12.82
C GLN A 38 2.71 -2.24 14.16
N GLN A 39 3.63 -1.84 15.04
CA GLN A 39 3.31 -1.23 16.33
C GLN A 39 2.46 0.04 16.18
N ARG A 40 2.86 0.95 15.27
CA ARG A 40 2.08 2.17 14.98
C ARG A 40 0.72 1.85 14.38
N GLY A 41 0.65 0.88 13.48
CA GLY A 41 -0.60 0.39 12.92
C GLY A 41 -1.54 -0.17 13.99
N ASP A 42 -1.03 -0.99 14.90
CA ASP A 42 -1.82 -1.60 15.98
C ASP A 42 -2.40 -0.53 16.92
N VAL A 43 -1.61 0.49 17.29
CA VAL A 43 -2.12 1.63 18.07
C VAL A 43 -3.23 2.36 17.32
N TRP A 44 -3.03 2.65 16.03
CA TRP A 44 -4.04 3.33 15.23
C TRP A 44 -5.33 2.50 15.09
N TYR A 45 -5.21 1.19 14.84
CA TYR A 45 -6.36 0.29 14.73
C TYR A 45 -7.14 0.14 16.04
N ALA A 46 -6.45 0.14 17.19
CA ALA A 46 -7.11 0.13 18.49
C ALA A 46 -7.97 1.38 18.70
N ALA A 47 -7.48 2.55 18.25
CA ALA A 47 -8.22 3.81 18.30
C ALA A 47 -9.31 3.94 17.21
N ASN A 48 -9.16 3.22 16.10
CA ASN A 48 -10.03 3.31 14.93
C ASN A 48 -10.65 1.95 14.57
N PRO A 49 -11.45 1.34 15.47
CA PRO A 49 -11.99 0.00 15.25
C PRO A 49 -12.90 -0.02 14.02
N GLY A 50 -12.79 -1.05 13.18
CA GLY A 50 -13.62 -1.22 11.98
C GLY A 50 -12.84 -1.73 10.79
N ARG A 51 -13.53 -1.85 9.66
CA ARG A 51 -12.94 -2.28 8.38
C ARG A 51 -12.46 -1.09 7.55
N LEU A 52 -11.58 -1.34 6.60
CA LEU A 52 -10.90 -0.33 5.80
C LEU A 52 -10.73 -0.77 4.35
N VAL A 53 -10.60 0.22 3.48
CA VAL A 53 -10.20 0.04 2.08
C VAL A 53 -8.79 0.55 1.92
N GLU A 54 -7.92 -0.24 1.30
CA GLU A 54 -6.49 0.09 1.17
C GLU A 54 -6.04 0.25 -0.27
N LEU A 55 -5.21 1.26 -0.49
CA LEU A 55 -4.40 1.43 -1.68
C LEU A 55 -2.93 1.27 -1.31
N VAL A 56 -2.25 0.34 -1.95
CA VAL A 56 -0.80 0.15 -1.83
C VAL A 56 -0.16 0.62 -3.12
N VAL A 57 0.82 1.52 -3.04
CA VAL A 57 1.61 2.01 -4.18
C VAL A 57 3.07 1.65 -3.94
N ILE A 58 3.60 0.83 -4.83
CA ILE A 58 4.99 0.36 -4.80
C ILE A 58 5.74 1.04 -5.94
N TYR A 59 6.70 1.88 -5.56
CA TYR A 59 7.62 2.51 -6.48
C TYR A 59 8.70 1.52 -6.94
N PRO A 60 9.26 1.69 -8.16
CA PRO A 60 10.35 0.85 -8.64
C PRO A 60 11.54 0.90 -7.69
N SER A 61 12.18 -0.26 -7.46
CA SER A 61 13.42 -0.36 -6.71
C SER A 61 14.19 -1.62 -7.08
N ASP A 62 15.52 -1.52 -7.04
CA ASP A 62 16.43 -2.67 -7.13
C ASP A 62 16.66 -3.37 -5.78
N SER A 63 16.05 -2.85 -4.71
CA SER A 63 16.16 -3.41 -3.37
C SER A 63 15.60 -4.82 -3.33
N ARG A 64 16.36 -5.74 -2.74
CA ARG A 64 15.94 -7.12 -2.53
C ARG A 64 15.77 -7.37 -1.04
N MET A 65 14.63 -7.93 -0.68
CA MET A 65 14.40 -8.41 0.68
C MET A 65 15.21 -9.68 0.93
N SER A 66 15.89 -9.73 2.06
CA SER A 66 16.40 -10.95 2.67
C SER A 66 15.25 -11.91 3.02
N GLY A 67 15.60 -13.17 3.35
CA GLY A 67 14.61 -14.16 3.78
C GLY A 67 13.83 -13.75 5.03
N GLU A 68 14.47 -13.03 5.95
CA GLU A 68 13.84 -12.55 7.19
C GLU A 68 12.89 -11.38 6.92
N GLU A 69 13.33 -10.40 6.13
CA GLU A 69 12.48 -9.27 5.72
C GLU A 69 11.25 -9.76 4.97
N ARG A 70 11.42 -10.71 4.05
CA ARG A 70 10.30 -11.33 3.34
C ARG A 70 9.33 -12.02 4.29
N ARG A 71 9.84 -12.78 5.27
CA ARG A 71 8.99 -13.46 6.27
C ARG A 71 8.19 -12.43 7.08
N LYS A 72 8.85 -11.36 7.53
CA LYS A 72 8.20 -10.32 8.33
C LYS A 72 7.14 -9.56 7.53
N MET A 73 7.42 -9.23 6.27
CA MET A 73 6.45 -8.58 5.39
C MET A 73 5.20 -9.44 5.19
N VAL A 74 5.36 -10.75 4.97
CA VAL A 74 4.23 -11.69 4.83
C VAL A 74 3.38 -11.74 6.09
N GLU A 75 4.02 -11.75 7.27
CA GLU A 75 3.31 -11.69 8.56
C GLU A 75 2.49 -10.39 8.68
N LEU A 76 3.10 -9.24 8.37
CA LEU A 76 2.44 -7.93 8.41
C LEU A 76 1.22 -7.89 7.49
N MET A 77 1.34 -8.41 6.26
CA MET A 77 0.24 -8.49 5.31
C MET A 77 -0.92 -9.34 5.86
N LYS A 78 -0.62 -10.55 6.36
CA LYS A 78 -1.63 -11.46 6.89
C LYS A 78 -2.39 -10.90 8.10
N ASN A 79 -1.69 -10.17 8.96
CA ASN A 79 -2.32 -9.54 10.13
C ASN A 79 -3.35 -8.48 9.72
N GLY A 80 -3.12 -7.79 8.60
CA GLY A 80 -4.03 -6.77 8.05
C GLY A 80 -5.25 -7.33 7.31
N ASP A 81 -5.15 -8.49 6.66
CA ASP A 81 -6.17 -9.01 5.74
C ASP A 81 -7.57 -9.13 6.37
N SER A 82 -7.64 -9.57 7.63
CA SER A 82 -8.93 -9.71 8.34
C SER A 82 -9.67 -8.39 8.55
N ARG A 83 -9.00 -7.24 8.40
CA ARG A 83 -9.52 -5.89 8.64
C ARG A 83 -9.86 -5.13 7.36
N ARG A 84 -9.58 -5.69 6.18
CA ARG A 84 -9.79 -5.04 4.88
C ARG A 84 -11.12 -5.44 4.25
N ASP A 85 -11.83 -4.47 3.68
CA ASP A 85 -13.01 -4.68 2.83
C ASP A 85 -12.64 -4.76 1.35
N ALA A 86 -11.62 -4.02 0.94
CA ALA A 86 -11.03 -4.14 -0.38
C ALA A 86 -9.59 -3.64 -0.35
N SER A 87 -8.79 -4.12 -1.29
CA SER A 87 -7.42 -3.64 -1.47
C SER A 87 -7.07 -3.49 -2.95
N SER A 88 -6.22 -2.53 -3.27
CA SER A 88 -5.59 -2.48 -4.58
C SER A 88 -4.10 -2.20 -4.44
N THR A 89 -3.30 -2.92 -5.23
CA THR A 89 -1.85 -2.72 -5.29
C THR A 89 -1.48 -2.18 -6.65
N VAL A 90 -0.75 -1.08 -6.65
CA VAL A 90 -0.19 -0.43 -7.83
C VAL A 90 1.32 -0.62 -7.81
N ILE A 91 1.86 -1.23 -8.86
CA ILE A 91 3.30 -1.30 -9.07
C ILE A 91 3.65 -0.29 -10.16
N LEU A 92 4.32 0.79 -9.78
CA LEU A 92 4.69 1.92 -10.67
C LEU A 92 5.92 1.62 -11.54
N ALA A 93 6.25 0.35 -11.73
CA ALA A 93 7.28 -0.07 -12.67
C ALA A 93 6.74 -0.10 -14.10
N GLU A 94 7.64 0.12 -15.07
CA GLU A 94 7.33 0.15 -16.50
C GLU A 94 7.99 -1.01 -17.25
N GLY A 95 7.61 -1.18 -18.52
CA GLY A 95 8.20 -2.19 -19.41
C GLY A 95 7.77 -3.64 -19.13
N LEU A 96 8.55 -4.56 -19.71
CA LEU A 96 8.25 -6.00 -19.68
C LEU A 96 8.32 -6.59 -18.26
N VAL A 97 9.35 -6.21 -17.50
CA VAL A 97 9.55 -6.71 -16.12
C VAL A 97 8.36 -6.35 -15.24
N ALA A 98 7.89 -5.11 -15.31
CA ALA A 98 6.73 -4.69 -14.53
C ALA A 98 5.44 -5.40 -14.95
N SER A 99 5.27 -5.62 -16.25
CA SER A 99 4.12 -6.37 -16.78
C SER A 99 4.13 -7.82 -16.29
N LEU A 100 5.30 -8.44 -16.25
CA LEU A 100 5.51 -9.78 -15.71
C LEU A 100 5.25 -9.84 -14.20
N GLN A 101 5.74 -8.88 -13.42
CA GLN A 101 5.46 -8.78 -11.97
C GLN A 101 3.95 -8.68 -11.69
N ARG A 102 3.25 -7.79 -12.39
CA ARG A 102 1.79 -7.65 -12.25
C ARG A 102 1.05 -8.91 -12.68
N SER A 103 1.48 -9.56 -13.76
CA SER A 103 0.89 -10.82 -14.25
C SER A 103 1.05 -11.96 -13.24
N ILE A 104 2.26 -12.15 -12.70
CA ILE A 104 2.53 -13.16 -11.66
C ILE A 104 1.69 -12.90 -10.42
N LEU A 105 1.67 -11.67 -9.92
CA LEU A 105 0.88 -11.33 -8.73
C LEU A 105 -0.62 -11.54 -8.97
N THR A 106 -1.12 -11.19 -10.16
CA THR A 106 -2.51 -11.46 -10.54
C THR A 106 -2.79 -12.96 -10.55
N GLY A 107 -1.91 -13.77 -11.13
CA GLY A 107 -2.03 -15.23 -11.12
C GLY A 107 -2.00 -15.81 -9.70
N LEU A 108 -1.15 -15.29 -8.82
CA LEU A 108 -1.10 -15.70 -7.41
C LEU A 108 -2.41 -15.38 -6.68
N LEU A 109 -3.00 -14.19 -6.91
CA LEU A 109 -4.31 -13.84 -6.36
C LEU A 109 -5.44 -14.74 -6.89
N MET A 110 -5.30 -15.32 -8.08
CA MET A 110 -6.27 -16.29 -8.60
C MET A 110 -6.12 -17.67 -7.95
N LEU A 111 -4.88 -18.09 -7.63
CA LEU A 111 -4.60 -19.38 -7.01
C LEU A 111 -4.89 -19.39 -5.50
N ALA A 112 -4.59 -18.28 -4.83
CA ALA A 112 -4.79 -18.10 -3.40
C ALA A 112 -5.46 -16.75 -3.15
N PRO A 113 -6.78 -16.64 -3.38
CA PRO A 113 -7.48 -15.38 -3.27
C PRO A 113 -7.51 -14.89 -1.81
N PRO A 114 -7.31 -13.58 -1.59
CA PRO A 114 -7.54 -12.99 -0.27
C PRO A 114 -9.03 -13.09 0.11
N PRO A 115 -9.36 -12.98 1.41
CA PRO A 115 -10.74 -13.06 1.90
C PRO A 115 -11.60 -11.84 1.53
N HIS A 116 -11.04 -10.86 0.82
CA HIS A 116 -11.69 -9.64 0.37
C HIS A 116 -11.35 -9.37 -1.10
N PRO A 117 -12.16 -8.58 -1.82
CA PRO A 117 -11.79 -8.06 -3.14
C PRO A 117 -10.38 -7.47 -3.16
N ALA A 118 -9.57 -7.90 -4.11
CA ALA A 118 -8.22 -7.40 -4.31
C ALA A 118 -7.91 -7.26 -5.80
N LYS A 119 -7.18 -6.21 -6.17
CA LYS A 119 -6.80 -5.97 -7.57
C LYS A 119 -5.40 -5.39 -7.71
N ILE A 120 -4.60 -5.99 -8.59
CA ILE A 120 -3.35 -5.39 -9.06
C ILE A 120 -3.68 -4.44 -10.20
N CYS A 121 -3.32 -3.17 -10.07
CA CYS A 121 -3.56 -2.14 -11.06
C CYS A 121 -2.25 -1.63 -11.68
N ALA A 122 -2.32 -1.23 -12.95
CA ALA A 122 -1.18 -0.65 -13.67
C ALA A 122 -0.89 0.81 -13.26
N GLY A 123 -1.81 1.47 -12.54
CA GLY A 123 -1.67 2.85 -12.13
C GLY A 123 -2.67 3.23 -11.03
N VAL A 124 -2.51 4.43 -10.49
CA VAL A 124 -3.30 4.90 -9.35
C VAL A 124 -4.74 5.25 -9.73
N ALA A 125 -4.97 5.86 -10.89
CA ALA A 125 -6.32 6.16 -11.38
C ALA A 125 -7.24 4.91 -11.43
N PRO A 126 -6.88 3.81 -12.13
CA PRO A 126 -7.73 2.62 -12.15
C PRO A 126 -7.83 1.91 -10.80
N ALA A 127 -6.85 2.08 -9.91
CA ALA A 127 -6.95 1.58 -8.54
C ALA A 127 -7.97 2.36 -7.72
N VAL A 128 -7.96 3.69 -7.80
CA VAL A 128 -8.96 4.55 -7.15
C VAL A 128 -10.37 4.24 -7.65
N ASP A 129 -10.55 4.08 -8.97
CA ASP A 129 -11.85 3.75 -9.56
C ASP A 129 -12.38 2.39 -9.06
N PHE A 130 -11.49 1.40 -8.96
CA PHE A 130 -11.83 0.08 -8.41
C PHE A 130 -12.23 0.16 -6.92
N LEU A 131 -11.54 0.98 -6.13
CA LEU A 131 -11.77 1.08 -4.69
C LEU A 131 -12.96 1.99 -4.31
N ALA A 132 -13.38 2.89 -5.20
CA ALA A 132 -14.46 3.85 -4.97
C ALA A 132 -15.77 3.23 -4.41
N PRO A 133 -16.34 2.16 -4.99
CA PRO A 133 -17.59 1.58 -4.46
C PRO A 133 -17.41 1.01 -3.04
N PHE A 134 -16.26 0.42 -2.73
CA PHE A 134 -15.98 -0.12 -1.39
C PHE A 134 -15.77 1.00 -0.36
N ALA A 135 -15.09 2.08 -0.75
CA ALA A 135 -14.93 3.27 0.07
C ALA A 135 -16.31 3.90 0.39
N GLN A 136 -17.18 4.01 -0.61
CA GLN A 136 -18.54 4.51 -0.43
C GLN A 136 -19.36 3.64 0.53
N ALA A 137 -19.25 2.32 0.44
CA ALA A 137 -19.92 1.40 1.36
C ALA A 137 -19.50 1.62 2.82
N LEU A 138 -18.23 1.98 3.05
CA LEU A 138 -17.70 2.37 4.35
C LEU A 138 -17.97 3.84 4.74
N ARG A 139 -18.79 4.56 3.96
CA ARG A 139 -19.10 5.99 4.15
C ARG A 139 -17.85 6.86 4.19
N THR A 140 -16.80 6.46 3.48
CA THR A 140 -15.63 7.29 3.21
C THR A 140 -15.58 7.65 1.73
N THR A 141 -14.71 8.59 1.37
CA THR A 141 -14.47 8.96 -0.02
C THR A 141 -13.04 8.61 -0.36
N VAL A 142 -12.80 8.20 -1.60
CA VAL A 142 -11.47 8.14 -2.22
C VAL A 142 -11.46 9.11 -3.40
N THR A 143 -10.40 9.90 -3.55
CA THR A 143 -10.27 10.83 -4.67
C THR A 143 -8.88 10.70 -5.27
N LEU A 144 -8.80 10.63 -6.59
CA LEU A 144 -7.52 10.59 -7.31
C LEU A 144 -6.66 11.80 -6.98
N ALA A 145 -7.26 12.99 -6.88
CA ALA A 145 -6.55 14.22 -6.54
C ALA A 145 -5.87 14.15 -5.14
N GLY A 146 -6.56 13.60 -4.14
CA GLY A 146 -6.01 13.42 -2.80
C GLY A 146 -4.86 12.43 -2.76
N VAL A 147 -4.99 11.30 -3.46
CA VAL A 147 -3.90 10.30 -3.56
C VAL A 147 -2.70 10.89 -4.30
N ASN A 148 -2.92 11.59 -5.42
CA ASN A 148 -1.85 12.23 -6.19
C ASN A 148 -1.13 13.32 -5.38
N GLN A 149 -1.85 14.06 -4.53
CA GLN A 149 -1.21 15.02 -3.62
C GLN A 149 -0.30 14.31 -2.61
N LEU A 150 -0.76 13.19 -2.05
CA LEU A 150 0.03 12.39 -1.12
C LEU A 150 1.27 11.79 -1.81
N GLN A 151 1.13 11.26 -3.03
CA GLN A 151 2.27 10.79 -3.82
C GLN A 151 3.28 11.91 -4.05
N ARG A 152 2.86 13.09 -4.51
CA ARG A 152 3.77 14.23 -4.68
C ARG A 152 4.51 14.60 -3.39
N ALA A 153 3.83 14.55 -2.24
CA ALA A 153 4.45 14.82 -0.94
C ALA A 153 5.49 13.75 -0.57
N PHE A 154 5.17 12.48 -0.80
CA PHE A 154 6.12 11.38 -0.62
C PHE A 154 7.31 11.54 -1.56
N GLU A 155 7.08 11.88 -2.81
CA GLU A 155 8.10 12.06 -3.84
C GLU A 155 9.03 13.26 -3.59
N ALA A 156 8.51 14.30 -2.94
CA ALA A 156 9.27 15.51 -2.59
C ALA A 156 9.97 15.42 -1.23
N ARG A 157 9.84 14.29 -0.51
CA ARG A 157 10.39 14.17 0.84
C ARG A 157 11.93 14.19 0.82
N PRO A 158 12.57 14.79 1.85
CA PRO A 158 14.02 14.79 1.95
C PRO A 158 14.61 13.37 1.96
N GLY A 159 15.72 13.17 1.25
CA GLY A 159 16.43 11.89 1.23
C GLY A 159 15.81 10.81 0.34
N ARG A 160 14.86 11.16 -0.54
CA ARG A 160 14.33 10.23 -1.55
C ARG A 160 15.45 9.70 -2.44
N LEU A 161 15.55 8.38 -2.56
CA LEU A 161 16.46 7.71 -3.48
C LEU A 161 15.79 7.67 -4.85
N VAL A 162 16.14 8.60 -5.74
CA VAL A 162 15.70 8.53 -7.14
C VAL A 162 16.42 7.34 -7.77
N ALA A 163 15.67 6.33 -8.22
CA ALA A 163 16.24 5.25 -9.02
C ALA A 163 16.93 5.89 -10.23
N SER A 164 18.22 5.61 -10.42
CA SER A 164 18.93 5.93 -11.66
C SER A 164 18.21 5.22 -12.80
N ALA A 165 17.73 6.00 -13.77
CA ALA A 165 17.06 5.52 -14.98
C ALA A 165 17.91 4.55 -15.79
#